data_AF-A0A536U0P4-F1
#
_entry.id   AF-A0A536U0P4-F1
#
_cell.length_a   1.000
_cell.length_b   1.000
_cell.length_c   1.000
_cell.angle_alpha   90.00
_cell.angle_beta   90.00
_cell.angle_gamma   90.00
#
_symmetry.space_group_name_H-M   'P 1'
#
loop_
_entity.id
_entity.type
_entity.pdbx_description
1 polymer ?
#
loop_
_entity_poly.entity_id
_entity_poly.type
_entity_poly.pdbx_seq_one_letter_code
_entity_poly.pdbx_strand_id
1 'polypeptide(L)'
;MPAVILLAAALAVAARHALPRSLSGLIGVGPYIVLLLGTAISAWFNRSRALIMLASLLAAYAGYSLAWDLGPESFAVRAVLTAFSVLVPFNVLLALAFPERGVRQYRNYRWLLLGLAEILIVIWIANSGRSSLSGTAWRDVLDHWWLRSPPTPIAAR
;
A
#
# COMPACT_ATOMS: atom_id res chain seq x y z
N MET A 1 -10.57 -6.76 -22.60
CA MET A 1 -9.36 -7.22 -21.89
C MET A 1 -9.35 -6.87 -20.39
N PRO A 2 -9.55 -5.61 -19.95
CA PRO A 2 -9.51 -5.27 -18.51
C PRO A 2 -10.58 -5.99 -17.68
N ALA A 3 -11.81 -6.07 -18.20
CA ALA A 3 -12.92 -6.76 -17.53
C ALA A 3 -12.67 -8.26 -17.33
N VAL A 4 -11.96 -8.91 -18.26
CA VAL A 4 -11.61 -10.35 -18.15
C VAL A 4 -10.57 -10.57 -17.06
N ILE A 5 -9.58 -9.68 -16.95
CA ILE A 5 -8.58 -9.73 -15.89
C ILE A 5 -9.23 -9.52 -14.52
N LEU A 6 -10.16 -8.56 -14.41
CA LEU A 6 -10.92 -8.32 -13.18
C LEU A 6 -11.81 -9.51 -12.81
N LEU A 7 -12.49 -10.11 -13.78
CA LEU A 7 -13.30 -11.30 -13.58
C LEU A 7 -12.44 -12.49 -13.10
N ALA A 8 -11.30 -12.72 -13.75
CA ALA A 8 -10.38 -13.79 -13.36
C ALA A 8 -9.82 -13.57 -11.95
N ALA A 9 -9.46 -12.33 -11.60
CA ALA A 9 -9.03 -11.99 -10.25
C ALA A 9 -10.13 -12.20 -9.20
N ALA A 10 -11.37 -11.79 -9.51
CA ALA A 10 -12.52 -11.99 -8.62
C ALA A 10 -12.80 -13.49 -8.38
N LEU A 11 -12.74 -14.30 -9.44
CA LEU A 11 -12.91 -15.75 -9.35
C LEU A 11 -11.79 -16.41 -8.56
N ALA A 12 -10.54 -15.98 -8.74
CA ALA A 12 -9.40 -16.47 -7.97
C ALA A 12 -9.54 -16.15 -6.47
N VAL A 13 -10.04 -14.95 -6.13
CA VAL A 13 -10.33 -14.56 -4.74
C VAL A 13 -11.49 -15.37 -4.17
N ALA A 14 -12.55 -15.60 -4.94
CA ALA A 14 -13.69 -16.41 -4.49
C ALA A 14 -13.29 -17.88 -4.21
N ALA A 15 -12.40 -18.42 -5.05
CA ALA A 15 -11.88 -19.78 -4.92
C ALA A 15 -10.89 -19.96 -3.76
N ARG A 16 -10.52 -18.90 -3.01
CA ARG A 16 -9.52 -18.94 -1.93
C ARG A 16 -9.75 -20.04 -0.89
N HIS A 17 -11.02 -20.35 -0.60
CA HIS A 17 -11.42 -21.31 0.44
C HIS A 17 -11.24 -22.77 -0.01
N ALA A 18 -11.08 -23.00 -1.32
CA ALA A 18 -10.92 -24.32 -1.91
C ALA A 18 -9.45 -24.69 -2.17
N LEU A 19 -8.48 -23.87 -1.74
CA LEU A 19 -7.07 -24.19 -1.99
C LEU A 19 -6.58 -25.35 -1.10
N PRO A 20 -5.87 -26.33 -1.69
CA PRO A 20 -5.25 -27.41 -0.93
C PRO A 20 -4.18 -26.86 0.03
N ARG A 21 -4.00 -27.53 1.19
CA ARG A 21 -3.11 -27.07 2.27
C ARG A 21 -1.67 -26.78 1.81
N SER A 22 -1.19 -27.45 0.77
CA SER A 22 0.13 -27.22 0.16
C SER A 22 0.29 -25.85 -0.53
N LEU A 23 -0.81 -25.22 -0.97
CA LEU A 23 -0.81 -23.91 -1.62
C LEU A 23 -1.28 -22.78 -0.67
N SER A 24 -1.56 -23.09 0.59
CA SER A 24 -2.02 -22.10 1.58
C SER A 24 -1.01 -20.95 1.77
N GLY A 25 0.29 -21.23 1.67
CA GLY A 25 1.35 -20.21 1.72
C GLY A 25 1.28 -19.20 0.58
N LEU A 26 0.67 -19.56 -0.56
CA LEU A 26 0.51 -18.65 -1.70
C LEU A 26 -0.49 -17.52 -1.41
N ILE A 27 -1.39 -17.69 -0.43
CA ILE A 27 -2.33 -16.64 -0.02
C ILE A 27 -1.60 -15.47 0.64
N GLY A 28 -0.52 -15.75 1.38
CA GLY A 28 0.32 -14.72 2.00
C GLY A 28 1.46 -14.25 1.09
N VAL A 29 2.14 -15.17 0.41
CA VAL A 29 3.36 -14.84 -0.37
C VAL A 29 3.04 -14.42 -1.81
N GLY A 30 1.94 -14.93 -2.38
CA GLY A 30 1.55 -14.68 -3.77
C GLY A 30 1.43 -13.19 -4.12
N PRO A 31 0.75 -12.36 -3.31
CA PRO A 31 0.66 -10.93 -3.58
C PRO A 31 2.03 -10.23 -3.60
N TYR A 32 2.98 -10.62 -2.72
CA TYR A 32 4.34 -10.08 -2.78
C TYR A 32 5.04 -10.42 -4.08
N ILE A 33 4.96 -11.68 -4.52
CA ILE A 33 5.62 -12.12 -5.76
C ILE A 33 5.08 -11.32 -6.94
N VAL A 34 3.75 -11.20 -7.05
CA VAL A 34 3.11 -10.46 -8.15
C VAL A 34 3.49 -8.98 -8.14
N LEU A 35 3.46 -8.33 -6.98
CA LEU A 35 3.77 -6.91 -6.86
C LEU A 35 5.27 -6.63 -7.08
N LEU A 36 6.15 -7.49 -6.59
CA LEU A 36 7.59 -7.36 -6.77
C LEU A 36 7.97 -7.57 -8.24
N LEU A 37 7.47 -8.63 -8.88
CA LEU A 37 7.67 -8.87 -10.31
C LEU A 37 7.08 -7.72 -11.15
N GLY A 38 5.86 -7.28 -10.86
CA GLY A 38 5.25 -6.17 -11.58
C GLY A 38 6.04 -4.87 -11.47
N THR A 39 6.57 -4.58 -10.29
CA THR A 39 7.44 -3.41 -10.03
C THR A 39 8.75 -3.55 -10.82
N ALA A 40 9.40 -4.71 -10.76
CA ALA A 40 10.65 -4.98 -11.49
C ALA A 40 10.49 -4.89 -13.02
N ILE A 41 9.42 -5.49 -13.55
CA ILE A 41 9.06 -5.40 -14.97
C ILE A 41 8.79 -3.95 -15.35
N SER A 42 8.04 -3.21 -14.54
CA SER A 42 7.75 -1.79 -14.81
C SER A 42 9.01 -0.93 -14.83
N ALA A 43 9.98 -1.21 -13.94
CA ALA A 43 11.29 -0.59 -13.96
C ALA A 43 12.07 -0.93 -15.24
N TRP A 44 12.08 -2.21 -15.63
CA TRP A 44 12.76 -2.70 -16.84
C TRP A 44 12.22 -2.04 -18.11
N PHE A 45 10.90 -1.97 -18.26
CA PHE A 45 10.24 -1.34 -19.40
C PHE A 45 10.18 0.19 -19.30
N ASN A 46 10.81 0.78 -18.29
CA ASN A 46 10.89 2.22 -18.10
C ASN A 46 9.51 2.91 -17.98
N ARG A 47 8.49 2.17 -17.53
CA ARG A 47 7.11 2.64 -17.37
C ARG A 47 6.92 3.22 -15.97
N SER A 48 7.25 4.50 -15.81
CA SER A 48 7.26 5.20 -14.53
C SER A 48 5.92 5.16 -13.80
N ARG A 49 4.80 5.36 -14.51
CA ARG A 49 3.45 5.30 -13.91
C ARG A 49 3.14 3.94 -13.30
N ALA A 50 3.38 2.87 -14.06
CA ALA A 50 3.17 1.51 -13.59
C ALA A 50 4.10 1.17 -12.41
N LEU A 51 5.35 1.63 -12.46
CA LEU A 51 6.31 1.46 -11.37
C LEU A 51 5.80 2.07 -10.07
N ILE A 52 5.34 3.34 -10.09
CA ILE A 52 4.88 4.03 -8.89
C ILE A 52 3.65 3.33 -8.33
N MET A 53 2.66 3.03 -9.18
CA MET A 53 1.43 2.38 -8.73
C MET A 53 1.71 1.03 -8.06
N LEU A 54 2.59 0.21 -8.66
CA LEU A 54 2.93 -1.10 -8.12
C LEU A 54 3.85 -1.02 -6.90
N ALA A 55 4.78 -0.07 -6.86
CA ALA A 55 5.62 0.18 -5.70
C ALA A 55 4.82 0.70 -4.50
N SER A 56 3.88 1.62 -4.72
CA SER A 56 2.95 2.11 -3.70
C SER A 56 2.08 0.98 -3.16
N LEU A 57 1.56 0.12 -4.04
CA LEU A 57 0.79 -1.05 -3.61
C LEU A 57 1.64 -2.07 -2.84
N LEU A 58 2.89 -2.29 -3.27
CA LEU A 58 3.84 -3.18 -2.59
C LEU A 58 4.19 -2.66 -1.20
N ALA A 59 4.49 -1.37 -1.09
CA ALA A 59 4.73 -0.70 0.18
C ALA A 59 3.51 -0.83 1.09
N ALA A 60 2.31 -0.57 0.56
CA ALA A 60 1.07 -0.71 1.31
C ALA A 60 0.88 -2.14 1.84
N TYR A 61 1.03 -3.14 0.97
CA TYR A 61 0.88 -4.53 1.38
C TYR A 61 1.92 -4.96 2.43
N ALA A 62 3.18 -4.52 2.28
CA ALA A 62 4.25 -4.78 3.24
C ALA A 62 4.03 -4.09 4.59
N GLY A 63 3.53 -2.86 4.62
CA GLY A 63 3.25 -2.19 5.89
C GLY A 63 2.04 -2.79 6.61
N TYR A 64 1.02 -3.24 5.87
CA TYR A 64 -0.12 -3.94 6.44
C TYR A 64 0.31 -5.25 7.11
N SER A 65 1.14 -6.07 6.45
CA SER A 65 1.62 -7.32 7.05
C SER A 65 2.45 -7.09 8.30
N LEU A 66 3.34 -6.09 8.30
CA LEU A 66 4.18 -5.76 9.45
C LEU A 66 3.37 -5.26 10.64
N ALA A 67 2.28 -4.51 10.37
CA ALA A 67 1.37 -4.05 11.40
C ALA A 67 0.46 -5.17 11.91
N TRP A 68 0.08 -6.13 11.05
CA TRP A 68 -0.75 -7.26 11.43
C TRP A 68 -0.11 -8.13 12.52
N ASP A 69 1.22 -8.25 12.52
CA ASP A 69 1.98 -8.93 13.58
C ASP A 69 1.79 -8.31 14.99
N LEU A 70 1.35 -7.04 15.07
CA LEU A 70 1.07 -6.34 16.33
C LEU A 70 -0.35 -6.58 16.86
N GLY A 71 -1.16 -7.33 16.10
CA GLY A 71 -2.55 -7.65 16.43
C GLY A 71 -3.56 -6.79 15.67
N PRO A 72 -4.72 -7.36 15.30
CA PRO A 72 -5.72 -6.71 14.42
C PRO A 72 -6.39 -5.48 15.05
N GLU A 73 -6.44 -5.39 16.39
CA GLU A 73 -6.96 -4.23 17.13
C GLU A 73 -5.87 -3.21 17.49
N SER A 74 -4.64 -3.39 17.02
CA SER A 74 -3.56 -2.45 17.32
C SER A 74 -3.78 -1.11 16.60
N PHE A 75 -3.38 -0.02 17.27
CA PHE A 75 -3.35 1.31 16.67
C PHE A 75 -2.54 1.33 15.36
N ALA A 76 -1.46 0.52 15.30
CA ALA A 76 -0.60 0.42 14.12
C ALA A 76 -1.36 -0.06 12.87
N VAL A 77 -2.21 -1.10 12.98
CA VAL A 77 -3.00 -1.59 11.84
C VAL A 77 -3.96 -0.52 11.32
N ARG A 78 -4.65 0.18 12.23
CA ARG A 78 -5.54 1.30 11.88
C ARG A 78 -4.77 2.44 11.22
N ALA A 79 -3.64 2.83 11.79
CA ALA A 79 -2.77 3.89 11.28
C ALA A 79 -2.28 3.61 9.86
N VAL A 80 -1.81 2.39 9.64
CA VAL A 80 -1.33 1.89 8.35
C VAL A 80 -2.45 1.89 7.31
N LEU A 81 -3.65 1.40 7.65
CA LEU A 81 -4.81 1.41 6.75
C LEU A 81 -5.24 2.84 6.38
N THR A 82 -5.34 3.74 7.36
CA THR A 82 -5.70 5.14 7.11
C THR A 82 -4.67 5.81 6.21
N ALA A 83 -3.38 5.63 6.49
CA ALA A 83 -2.33 6.21 5.67
C ALA A 83 -2.36 5.70 4.23
N PHE A 84 -2.60 4.40 4.00
CA PHE A 84 -2.70 3.85 2.65
C PHE A 84 -3.91 4.34 1.88
N SER A 85 -5.03 4.53 2.56
CA SER A 85 -6.25 5.06 1.94
C SER A 85 -6.05 6.47 1.37
N VAL A 86 -5.03 7.20 1.84
CA VAL A 86 -4.67 8.54 1.37
C VAL A 86 -3.47 8.50 0.43
N LEU A 87 -2.37 7.86 0.84
CA LEU A 87 -1.10 7.86 0.10
C LEU A 87 -1.20 7.15 -1.24
N VAL A 88 -1.85 5.98 -1.31
CA VAL A 88 -1.90 5.20 -2.55
C VAL A 88 -2.71 5.93 -3.62
N PRO A 89 -3.95 6.42 -3.36
CA PRO A 89 -4.68 7.21 -4.35
C PRO A 89 -3.97 8.51 -4.72
N PHE A 90 -3.32 9.17 -3.76
CA PHE A 90 -2.56 10.39 -4.02
C PHE A 90 -1.39 10.13 -4.98
N ASN A 91 -0.62 9.06 -4.76
CA ASN A 91 0.47 8.65 -5.65
C ASN A 91 -0.03 8.27 -7.04
N VAL A 92 -1.19 7.62 -7.13
CA VAL A 92 -1.87 7.36 -8.41
C VAL A 92 -2.23 8.69 -9.10
N LEU A 93 -2.88 9.62 -8.41
CA LEU A 93 -3.27 10.92 -8.96
C LEU A 93 -2.06 11.73 -9.45
N LEU A 94 -0.96 11.76 -8.69
CA LEU A 94 0.28 12.37 -9.14
C LEU A 94 0.81 11.66 -10.40
N ALA A 95 0.83 10.33 -10.42
CA ALA A 95 1.24 9.57 -11.60
C ALA A 95 0.34 9.81 -12.82
N LEU A 96 -0.94 10.15 -12.65
CA LEU A 96 -1.85 10.52 -13.74
C LEU A 96 -1.63 11.98 -14.20
N ALA A 97 -1.33 12.90 -13.28
CA ALA A 97 -1.20 14.33 -13.57
C ALA A 97 0.09 14.69 -14.32
N PHE A 98 1.17 13.93 -14.13
CA PHE A 98 2.45 14.18 -14.79
C PHE A 98 2.60 13.38 -16.10
N PRO A 99 3.18 13.99 -17.15
CA PRO A 99 3.40 13.31 -18.42
C PRO A 99 4.35 12.09 -18.25
N GLU A 100 4.06 11.01 -18.98
CA GLU A 100 4.89 9.81 -19.00
C GLU A 100 6.30 10.13 -19.50
N ARG A 101 7.22 10.30 -18.56
CA ARG A 101 8.66 10.31 -18.82
C ARG A 101 9.24 9.04 -18.21
N GLY A 102 10.05 8.31 -18.97
CA GLY A 102 10.67 7.09 -18.49
C GLY A 102 11.50 7.33 -17.23
N VAL A 103 11.50 6.37 -16.31
CA VAL A 103 12.26 6.38 -15.04
C VAL A 103 13.74 6.73 -15.26
N ARG A 104 14.32 6.23 -16.36
CA ARG A 104 15.73 6.38 -16.74
C ARG A 104 16.02 7.59 -17.63
N GLN A 105 15.00 8.35 -18.03
CA GLN A 105 15.17 9.47 -18.95
C GLN A 105 15.38 10.78 -18.18
N TYR A 106 16.53 11.42 -18.38
CA TYR A 106 16.90 12.74 -17.83
C TYR A 106 16.78 12.90 -16.30
N ARG A 107 17.58 12.16 -15.51
CA ARG A 107 17.75 12.41 -14.04
C ARG A 107 16.43 12.58 -13.27
N ASN A 108 15.36 11.92 -13.71
CA ASN A 108 14.04 12.08 -13.10
C ASN A 108 13.91 11.19 -11.84
N TYR A 109 14.78 11.46 -10.85
CA TYR A 109 14.81 10.79 -9.56
C TYR A 109 13.54 11.04 -8.73
N ARG A 110 12.64 11.93 -9.19
CA ARG A 110 11.41 12.30 -8.48
C ARG A 110 10.56 11.07 -8.14
N TRP A 111 10.44 10.12 -9.07
CA TRP A 111 9.65 8.91 -8.85
C TRP A 111 10.34 7.89 -7.94
N LEU A 112 11.66 7.79 -8.02
CA LEU A 112 12.45 6.99 -7.07
C LEU A 112 12.40 7.59 -5.66
N LEU A 113 12.52 8.91 -5.54
CA LEU A 113 12.44 9.61 -4.26
C LEU A 113 11.03 9.56 -3.67
N LEU A 114 9.98 9.64 -4.49
CA LEU A 114 8.59 9.44 -4.04
C LEU A 114 8.37 8.02 -3.54
N GLY A 115 8.81 7.00 -4.29
CA GLY A 115 8.71 5.61 -3.84
C GLY A 115 9.52 5.35 -2.57
N LEU A 116 10.74 5.90 -2.48
CA LEU A 116 11.57 5.79 -1.28
C LEU A 116 10.92 6.49 -0.08
N ALA A 117 10.41 7.71 -0.27
CA ALA A 117 9.71 8.46 0.77
C ALA A 117 8.46 7.71 1.25
N GLU A 118 7.70 7.13 0.33
CA GLU A 118 6.56 6.29 0.67
C GLU A 118 6.99 5.08 1.50
N ILE A 119 8.00 4.32 1.06
CA ILE A 119 8.52 3.17 1.81
C ILE A 119 8.95 3.59 3.23
N LEU A 120 9.67 4.70 3.36
CA LEU A 120 10.09 5.22 4.67
C LEU A 120 8.91 5.62 5.54
N ILE A 121 7.90 6.29 4.98
CA ILE A 121 6.67 6.67 5.68
C ILE A 121 5.93 5.41 6.14
N VAL A 122 5.77 4.42 5.27
CA VAL A 122 5.10 3.15 5.60
C VAL A 122 5.83 2.44 6.74
N ILE A 123 7.15 2.31 6.67
CA ILE A 123 7.97 1.69 7.72
C ILE A 123 7.81 2.46 9.03
N TRP A 124 7.82 3.79 8.99
CA TRP A 124 7.69 4.64 10.16
C TRP A 124 6.29 4.52 10.81
N ILE A 125 5.22 4.43 10.01
CA ILE A 125 3.86 4.20 10.49
C ILE A 125 3.70 2.78 11.04
N ALA A 126 4.24 1.76 10.37
CA ALA A 126 4.20 0.37 10.85
C ALA A 126 4.91 0.22 12.21
N ASN A 127 5.95 1.04 12.45
CA ASN A 127 6.67 1.08 13.71
C ASN A 127 5.95 1.89 14.82
N SER A 128 4.83 2.56 14.52
CA SER A 128 4.04 3.34 15.49
C SER A 128 3.55 2.53 16.71
N GLY A 129 3.35 1.22 16.54
CA GLY A 129 2.99 0.31 17.63
C GLY A 129 4.18 -0.22 18.44
N ARG A 130 5.43 -0.04 17.97
CA ARG A 130 6.65 -0.58 18.62
C ARG A 130 7.54 0.51 19.21
N SER A 131 7.50 1.74 18.68
CA SER A 131 8.32 2.87 19.15
C SER A 131 7.45 4.03 19.64
N SER A 132 7.82 4.60 20.80
CA SER A 132 7.09 5.69 21.44
C SER A 132 7.07 6.97 20.60
N LEU A 133 8.15 7.27 19.87
CA LEU A 133 8.30 8.48 19.06
C LEU A 133 7.40 8.48 17.81
N SER A 134 7.33 7.36 17.10
CA SER A 134 6.38 7.19 15.99
C SER A 134 4.95 7.08 16.52
N GLY A 135 4.76 6.44 17.68
CA GLY A 135 3.46 6.25 18.28
C GLY A 135 2.78 7.54 18.69
N THR A 136 3.50 8.52 19.25
CA THR A 136 2.92 9.83 19.64
C THR A 136 2.63 10.69 18.42
N ALA A 137 3.59 10.81 17.48
CA ALA A 137 3.42 11.61 16.27
C ALA A 137 2.22 11.16 15.43
N TRP A 138 2.05 9.85 15.24
CA TRP A 138 0.92 9.32 14.47
C TRP A 138 -0.39 9.32 15.24
N ARG A 139 -0.38 9.21 16.58
CA ARG A 139 -1.60 9.38 17.39
C ARG A 139 -2.21 10.76 17.21
N ASP A 140 -1.42 11.82 17.34
CA ASP A 140 -1.94 13.19 17.19
C ASP A 140 -2.50 13.47 15.79
N VAL A 141 -1.87 12.92 14.75
CA VAL A 141 -2.32 13.08 13.35
C VAL A 141 -3.58 12.24 13.05
N LEU A 142 -3.67 11.02 13.58
CA LEU A 142 -4.77 10.08 13.29
C LEU A 142 -5.97 10.22 14.23
N ASP A 143 -5.79 10.78 15.43
CA ASP A 143 -6.90 11.21 16.29
C ASP A 143 -7.58 12.47 15.75
N HIS A 144 -7.04 13.09 14.69
CA HIS A 144 -7.73 14.16 13.99
C HIS A 144 -9.06 13.65 13.43
N TRP A 145 -10.12 14.40 13.66
CA TRP A 145 -11.52 13.99 13.40
C TRP A 145 -11.83 13.56 11.96
N TRP A 146 -11.01 13.96 10.96
CA TRP A 146 -11.14 13.51 9.57
C TRP A 146 -10.60 12.10 9.32
N LEU A 147 -9.64 11.66 10.13
CA LEU A 147 -8.86 10.44 9.89
C LEU A 147 -9.15 9.34 10.93
N ARG A 148 -9.97 9.68 11.94
CA ARG A 148 -10.34 8.78 13.03
C ARG A 148 -11.33 7.71 12.54
N SER A 149 -11.03 6.45 12.84
CA SER A 149 -11.92 5.31 12.65
C SER A 149 -12.21 4.65 14.00
N PRO A 150 -13.49 4.41 14.38
CA PRO A 150 -14.72 4.65 13.63
C PRO A 150 -15.12 6.14 13.56
N PRO A 151 -15.75 6.59 12.46
CA PRO A 151 -16.18 7.98 12.34
C PRO A 151 -17.20 8.28 13.43
N THR A 152 -16.97 9.32 14.23
CA THR A 152 -17.98 9.82 15.18
C THR A 152 -19.22 10.20 14.38
N PRO A 153 -20.38 9.57 14.62
CA PRO A 153 -21.59 9.90 13.90
C PRO A 153 -21.93 11.37 14.15
N ILE A 154 -22.16 12.12 13.08
CA ILE A 154 -22.52 13.54 13.11
C ILE A 154 -23.76 13.78 13.99
N ALA A 155 -24.62 12.76 14.11
CA ALA A 155 -25.83 12.75 14.95
C ALA A 155 -25.58 12.66 16.47
N ALA A 156 -24.35 12.40 16.92
CA ALA A 156 -23.97 12.39 18.33
C ALA A 156 -23.23 13.67 18.77
N ARG A 157 -23.35 14.74 17.97
CA ARG A 157 -22.76 16.05 18.24
C ARG A 157 -23.83 17.05 18.65
#